data_AF-A0A8D2LS35-F1
#
_entry.id   AF-A0A8D2LS35-F1
#
_cell.length_a   1.000
_cell.length_b   1.000
_cell.length_c   1.000
_cell.angle_alpha   90.00
_cell.angle_beta   90.00
_cell.angle_gamma   90.00
#
_symmetry.space_group_name_H-M   'P 1'
#
loop_
_entity.id
_entity.type
_entity.pdbx_description
1 polymer ?
#
loop_
_entity_poly.entity_id
_entity_poly.type
_entity_poly.pdbx_seq_one_letter_code
_entity_poly.pdbx_strand_id
1 'polypeptide(L)'
;MDEEEAQPDSLDGWVAIRENLFGLPEPPHKLRFLVAWNAIESKFALTCHNRTLQEQAGDAERDGGEQRLSWAGLYSPQALQGIHRQLAALSPPLEPYFPELPPALTGPSGLWALLFPRCPVLEEAELEALCRRLESYLGWALEVCGRKVLLDTLFTQDQEEEDEYFENLHEFRRKALKARLTCAKEALRRVLHQHEDADKLVALLELYEEEDEAYWELVTVATGFYQYLLQPFRDMRELATLYRLEILVGFSFQGFGFSWKILQSVSINEVLNDGHKNLDFFSWGKNS
;
A
#
# COMPACT_ATOMS: atom_id res chain seq x y z
N MET A 1 37.76 -4.13 -29.39
CA MET A 1 36.53 -3.41 -29.04
C MET A 1 35.45 -4.25 -29.65
N ASP A 2 34.94 -5.16 -28.85
CA ASP A 2 33.88 -6.07 -29.25
C ASP A 2 32.59 -5.25 -29.27
N GLU A 3 31.99 -5.13 -30.46
CA GLU A 3 30.64 -4.60 -30.62
C GLU A 3 29.70 -5.66 -30.04
N GLU A 4 29.13 -5.40 -28.86
CA GLU A 4 28.00 -6.16 -28.34
C GLU A 4 26.86 -6.03 -29.36
N GLU A 5 26.69 -7.06 -30.20
CA GLU A 5 25.51 -7.24 -31.04
C GLU A 5 24.29 -7.22 -30.12
N ALA A 6 23.55 -6.11 -30.16
CA ALA A 6 22.29 -5.97 -29.44
C ALA A 6 21.36 -7.10 -29.89
N GLN A 7 21.06 -8.01 -28.97
CA GLN A 7 20.21 -9.16 -29.18
C GLN A 7 18.84 -8.68 -29.68
N PRO A 8 18.41 -9.04 -30.91
CA PRO A 8 17.23 -8.45 -31.57
C PRO A 8 15.90 -8.77 -30.85
N ASP A 9 15.92 -9.74 -29.93
CA ASP A 9 14.79 -10.14 -29.09
C ASP A 9 14.84 -9.52 -27.67
N SER A 10 15.69 -8.51 -27.43
CA SER A 10 15.70 -7.85 -26.12
C SER A 10 14.39 -7.10 -25.90
N LEU A 11 13.64 -7.54 -24.87
CA LEU A 11 12.43 -6.88 -24.38
C LEU A 11 12.76 -5.71 -23.44
N ASP A 12 14.01 -5.23 -23.41
CA ASP A 12 14.40 -4.07 -22.59
C ASP A 12 13.68 -2.81 -23.08
N GLY A 13 12.83 -2.25 -22.22
CA GLY A 13 12.00 -1.06 -22.50
C GLY A 13 10.58 -1.36 -22.98
N TRP A 14 10.20 -2.63 -23.16
CA TRP A 14 8.83 -2.99 -23.51
C TRP A 14 7.91 -3.01 -22.28
N VAL A 15 6.69 -2.52 -22.47
CA VAL A 15 5.68 -2.44 -21.41
C VAL A 15 4.41 -3.16 -21.86
N ALA A 16 3.93 -4.10 -21.05
CA ALA A 16 2.72 -4.86 -21.33
C ALA A 16 1.49 -4.02 -21.01
N ILE A 17 0.61 -3.89 -22.00
CA ILE A 17 -0.65 -3.14 -21.90
C ILE A 17 -1.79 -4.14 -21.70
N ARG A 18 -2.70 -3.87 -20.75
CA ARG A 18 -3.85 -4.75 -20.47
C ARG A 18 -4.69 -4.98 -21.73
N GLU A 19 -5.15 -6.20 -21.97
CA GLU A 19 -5.98 -6.54 -23.16
C GLU A 19 -7.35 -5.82 -23.17
N ASN A 20 -7.80 -5.35 -22.00
CA ASN A 20 -9.10 -4.70 -21.80
C ASN A 20 -8.96 -3.22 -21.39
N LEU A 21 -8.18 -2.43 -22.12
CA LEU A 21 -7.96 -0.99 -21.85
C LEU A 21 -9.24 -0.17 -21.75
N PHE A 22 -10.30 -0.62 -22.42
CA PHE A 22 -11.60 0.00 -22.40
C PHE A 22 -12.60 -1.04 -21.89
N GLY A 23 -12.60 -1.24 -20.57
CA GLY A 23 -13.54 -2.13 -19.91
C GLY A 23 -14.97 -1.86 -20.35
N LEU A 24 -15.75 -2.93 -20.52
CA LEU A 24 -17.20 -2.87 -20.64
C LEU A 24 -17.77 -2.06 -19.46
N PRO A 25 -18.91 -1.36 -19.64
CA PRO A 25 -19.52 -0.56 -18.58
C PRO A 25 -19.73 -1.42 -17.34
N GLU A 26 -18.93 -1.13 -16.31
CA GLU A 26 -18.94 -1.89 -15.07
C GLU A 26 -20.33 -1.87 -14.41
N PRO A 27 -20.75 -2.97 -13.78
CA PRO A 27 -22.04 -3.04 -13.09
C PRO A 27 -22.13 -1.98 -11.98
N PRO A 28 -23.36 -1.62 -11.54
CA PRO A 28 -23.54 -0.64 -10.48
C PRO A 28 -22.91 -1.12 -9.17
N HIS A 29 -21.76 -0.53 -8.81
CA HIS A 29 -21.05 -0.81 -7.58
C HIS A 29 -21.82 -0.30 -6.37
N LYS A 30 -22.03 -1.15 -5.37
CA LYS A 30 -22.61 -0.73 -4.08
C LYS A 30 -21.48 -0.37 -3.13
N LEU A 31 -21.11 0.90 -3.09
CA LEU A 31 -20.09 1.38 -2.14
C LEU A 31 -20.71 1.59 -0.76
N ARG A 32 -20.00 1.19 0.30
CA ARG A 32 -20.31 1.50 1.69
C ARG A 32 -19.20 2.36 2.27
N PHE A 33 -19.57 3.49 2.84
CA PHE A 33 -18.67 4.35 3.59
C PHE A 33 -18.77 4.04 5.09
N LEU A 34 -17.62 4.05 5.76
CA LEU A 34 -17.51 4.00 7.20
C LEU A 34 -16.64 5.17 7.66
N VAL A 35 -17.05 5.82 8.74
CA VAL A 35 -16.34 6.97 9.31
C VAL A 35 -16.07 6.71 10.77
N ALA A 36 -14.82 6.84 11.18
CA ALA A 36 -14.41 6.72 12.57
C ALA A 36 -13.53 7.90 12.97
N TRP A 37 -13.56 8.26 14.25
CA TRP A 37 -12.65 9.28 14.76
C TRP A 37 -11.35 8.64 15.25
N ASN A 38 -10.23 9.16 14.76
CA ASN A 38 -8.91 8.84 15.28
C ASN A 38 -8.52 9.90 16.34
N ALA A 39 -8.55 9.51 17.61
CA ALA A 39 -8.20 10.38 18.73
C ALA A 39 -6.72 10.79 18.75
N ILE A 40 -5.82 9.93 18.26
CA ILE A 40 -4.37 10.17 18.26
C ILE A 40 -4.02 11.28 17.25
N GLU A 41 -4.62 11.23 16.06
CA GLU A 41 -4.36 12.21 15.00
C GLU A 41 -5.33 13.39 14.99
N SER A 42 -6.41 13.33 15.79
CA SER A 42 -7.51 14.29 15.75
C SER A 42 -8.11 14.47 14.35
N LYS A 43 -8.36 13.35 13.66
CA LYS A 43 -8.85 13.27 12.28
C LYS A 43 -9.95 12.21 12.14
N PHE A 44 -10.72 12.31 11.06
CA PHE A 44 -11.65 11.29 10.63
C PHE A 44 -10.95 10.27 9.73
N ALA A 45 -10.98 9.01 10.14
CA ALA A 45 -10.68 7.88 9.27
C ALA A 45 -11.92 7.56 8.44
N LEU A 46 -11.83 7.77 7.13
CA LEU A 46 -12.86 7.38 6.18
C LEU A 46 -12.41 6.11 5.47
N THR A 47 -13.25 5.09 5.43
CA THR A 47 -13.03 3.92 4.60
C THR A 47 -14.22 3.69 3.67
N CYS A 48 -13.94 3.23 2.47
CA CYS A 48 -14.93 2.92 1.45
C CYS A 48 -14.71 1.48 0.98
N HIS A 49 -15.76 0.67 0.92
CA HIS A 49 -15.68 -0.73 0.49
C HIS A 49 -16.67 -1.00 -0.63
N ASN A 50 -16.25 -1.78 -1.62
CA ASN A 50 -17.11 -2.20 -2.71
C ASN A 50 -17.84 -3.51 -2.38
N ARG A 51 -19.11 -3.41 -1.99
CA ARG A 51 -19.91 -4.55 -1.52
C ARG A 51 -20.27 -5.53 -2.64
N THR A 52 -20.40 -5.07 -3.90
CA THR A 52 -20.74 -5.96 -5.03
C THR A 52 -19.61 -6.93 -5.34
N LEU A 53 -18.36 -6.53 -5.12
CA LEU A 53 -17.20 -7.39 -5.33
C LEU A 53 -16.83 -8.22 -4.09
N GLN A 54 -17.14 -7.75 -2.87
CA GLN A 54 -16.92 -8.56 -1.66
C GLN A 54 -17.81 -9.81 -1.60
N GLU A 55 -19.04 -9.73 -2.15
CA GLU A 55 -19.95 -10.87 -2.29
C GLU A 55 -19.52 -11.82 -3.44
N GLN A 56 -18.80 -11.34 -4.45
CA GLN A 56 -18.28 -12.13 -5.58
C GLN A 56 -16.86 -12.68 -5.35
N ALA A 57 -16.06 -12.06 -4.50
CA ALA A 57 -14.71 -12.51 -4.12
C ALA A 57 -14.73 -13.86 -3.36
N GLY A 58 -15.89 -14.27 -2.84
CA GLY A 58 -16.10 -15.64 -2.37
C GLY A 58 -16.09 -16.71 -3.48
N ASP A 59 -16.35 -16.32 -4.73
CA ASP A 59 -16.49 -17.22 -5.89
C ASP A 59 -15.49 -16.94 -7.03
N ALA A 60 -14.75 -15.82 -7.02
CA ALA A 60 -13.94 -15.35 -8.14
C ALA A 60 -12.44 -15.23 -7.84
N GLU A 61 -11.78 -16.33 -7.50
CA GLU A 61 -10.30 -16.46 -7.57
C GLU A 61 -9.77 -16.63 -9.02
N ARG A 62 -10.58 -16.31 -10.05
CA ARG A 62 -10.32 -16.76 -11.44
C ARG A 62 -10.02 -15.69 -12.47
N ASP A 63 -10.07 -14.40 -12.15
CA ASP A 63 -9.69 -13.38 -13.13
C ASP A 63 -8.80 -12.32 -12.48
N GLY A 64 -7.55 -12.26 -12.93
CA GLY A 64 -6.45 -11.50 -12.34
C GLY A 64 -6.50 -10.00 -12.62
N GLY A 65 -7.67 -9.38 -12.43
CA GLY A 65 -7.81 -7.93 -12.33
C GLY A 65 -7.98 -7.57 -10.87
N GLU A 66 -6.92 -7.09 -10.20
CA GLU A 66 -7.01 -6.50 -8.86
C GLU A 66 -7.81 -5.18 -8.93
N GLN A 67 -9.13 -5.27 -9.08
CA GLN A 67 -10.01 -4.12 -8.92
C GLN A 67 -10.02 -3.76 -7.44
N ARG A 68 -9.46 -2.58 -7.11
CA ARG A 68 -9.31 -2.10 -5.74
C ARG A 68 -10.62 -2.22 -4.96
N LEU A 69 -10.66 -3.16 -4.02
CA LEU A 69 -11.86 -3.54 -3.26
C LEU A 69 -12.18 -2.56 -2.12
N SER A 70 -11.20 -1.75 -1.71
CA SER A 70 -11.32 -0.81 -0.60
C SER A 70 -10.41 0.41 -0.73
N TRP A 71 -10.92 1.56 -0.29
CA TRP A 71 -10.19 2.81 -0.14
C TRP A 71 -10.22 3.26 1.32
N ALA A 72 -9.16 3.93 1.77
CA ALA A 72 -9.06 4.46 3.12
C ALA A 72 -8.28 5.77 3.12
N GLY A 73 -8.71 6.74 3.93
CA GLY A 73 -8.06 8.04 4.02
C GLY A 73 -8.31 8.71 5.37
N LEU A 74 -7.41 9.59 5.77
CA LEU A 74 -7.47 10.34 7.03
C LEU A 74 -7.66 11.83 6.74
N TYR A 75 -8.77 12.39 7.22
CA TYR A 75 -9.18 13.75 6.89
C TYR A 75 -9.35 14.59 8.14
N SER A 76 -8.76 15.78 8.12
CA SER A 76 -9.05 16.79 9.12
C SER A 76 -10.48 17.34 8.92
N PRO A 77 -11.11 17.91 9.96
CA PRO A 77 -12.42 18.56 9.83
C PRO A 77 -12.43 19.65 8.74
N GLN A 78 -11.33 20.39 8.60
CA GLN A 78 -11.17 21.41 7.55
C GLN A 78 -11.02 20.80 6.16
N ALA A 79 -10.34 19.66 6.03
CA ALA A 79 -10.23 18.94 4.76
C ALA A 79 -11.60 18.44 4.30
N LEU A 80 -12.43 17.89 5.21
CA LEU A 80 -13.80 17.50 4.90
C LEU A 80 -14.67 18.68 4.43
N GLN A 81 -14.53 19.85 5.04
CA GLN A 81 -15.21 21.07 4.56
C GLN A 81 -14.72 21.49 3.17
N GLY A 82 -13.41 21.34 2.90
CA GLY A 82 -12.83 21.59 1.58
C GLY A 82 -13.42 20.67 0.52
N ILE A 83 -13.47 19.36 0.81
CA ILE A 83 -14.07 18.34 -0.06
C ILE A 83 -15.56 18.62 -0.29
N HIS A 84 -16.30 18.97 0.76
CA HIS A 84 -17.70 19.34 0.63
C HIS A 84 -17.90 20.53 -0.31
N ARG A 85 -17.09 21.59 -0.19
CA ARG A 85 -17.16 22.74 -1.11
C ARG A 85 -16.88 22.34 -2.56
N GLN A 86 -15.93 21.44 -2.78
CA GLN A 86 -15.63 20.91 -4.11
C GLN A 86 -16.83 20.12 -4.67
N LEU A 87 -17.42 19.22 -3.88
CA LEU A 87 -18.57 18.43 -4.30
C LEU A 87 -19.83 19.28 -4.50
N ALA A 88 -20.05 20.29 -3.66
CA ALA A 88 -21.17 21.22 -3.78
C ALA A 88 -21.03 22.12 -5.03
N ALA A 89 -19.80 22.50 -5.39
CA ALA A 89 -19.55 23.22 -6.64
C ALA A 89 -19.88 22.38 -7.88
N LEU A 90 -19.67 21.06 -7.82
CA LEU A 90 -20.02 20.13 -8.89
C LEU A 90 -21.52 19.76 -8.89
N SER A 91 -22.12 19.70 -7.70
CA SER A 91 -23.51 19.34 -7.49
C SER A 91 -24.18 20.28 -6.46
N PRO A 92 -24.86 21.33 -6.91
CA PRO A 92 -25.58 22.27 -6.05
C PRO A 92 -26.59 21.66 -5.06
N PRO A 93 -27.31 20.55 -5.35
CA PRO A 93 -28.23 20.01 -4.36
C PRO A 93 -27.51 19.57 -3.08
N LEU A 94 -26.20 19.33 -3.11
CA LEU A 94 -25.42 18.76 -2.00
C LEU A 94 -25.20 19.72 -0.82
N GLU A 95 -25.34 21.02 -1.05
CA GLU A 95 -25.01 22.11 -0.12
C GLU A 95 -25.71 22.03 1.25
N PRO A 96 -27.04 21.78 1.37
CA PRO A 96 -27.73 21.80 2.66
C PRO A 96 -27.58 20.51 3.49
N TYR A 97 -26.96 19.45 2.96
CA TYR A 97 -26.92 18.15 3.62
C TYR A 97 -25.61 17.87 4.36
N PHE A 98 -24.63 18.76 4.28
CA PHE A 98 -23.37 18.59 5.00
C PHE A 98 -23.56 18.77 6.50
N PRO A 99 -23.10 17.82 7.34
CA PRO A 99 -23.26 17.96 8.78
C PRO A 99 -22.39 19.10 9.31
N GLU A 100 -23.00 20.02 10.04
CA GLU A 100 -22.26 21.04 10.78
C GLU A 100 -21.22 20.40 11.70
N LEU A 101 -19.96 20.82 11.52
CA LEU A 101 -18.83 20.33 12.31
C LEU A 101 -18.64 21.23 13.54
N PRO A 102 -18.62 20.67 14.76
CA PRO A 102 -18.42 21.45 15.97
C PRO A 102 -17.16 22.32 15.90
N PRO A 103 -17.22 23.57 16.41
CA PRO A 103 -16.06 24.46 16.43
C PRO A 103 -14.92 23.89 17.30
N ALA A 104 -15.23 23.03 18.27
CA ALA A 104 -14.24 22.29 19.05
C ALA A 104 -13.34 21.36 18.21
N LEU A 105 -13.86 20.83 17.09
CA LEU A 105 -13.09 20.03 16.13
C LEU A 105 -12.35 20.92 15.12
N THR A 106 -12.95 22.07 14.79
CA THR A 106 -12.38 23.10 13.92
C THR A 106 -11.45 24.00 14.73
N GLY A 107 -10.44 23.41 15.37
CA GLY A 107 -9.49 24.12 16.22
C GLY A 107 -8.68 25.21 15.48
N PRO A 108 -7.90 26.01 16.21
CA PRO A 108 -7.15 27.12 15.63
C PRO A 108 -6.21 26.64 14.52
N SER A 109 -6.16 27.41 13.43
CA SER A 109 -5.37 27.10 12.24
C SER A 109 -3.94 27.68 12.37
N GLY A 110 -2.97 27.03 11.71
CA GLY A 110 -1.59 27.51 11.63
C GLY A 110 -0.77 27.30 12.91
N LEU A 111 0.11 28.25 13.23
CA LEU A 111 1.09 28.17 14.33
C LEU A 111 0.45 27.91 15.70
N TRP A 112 -0.79 28.31 15.90
CA TRP A 112 -1.54 28.10 17.15
C TRP A 112 -1.89 26.63 17.41
N ALA A 113 -1.95 25.79 16.37
CA ALA A 113 -2.18 24.35 16.54
C ALA A 113 -0.98 23.63 17.18
N LEU A 114 0.23 24.20 17.08
CA LEU A 114 1.45 23.64 17.66
C LEU A 114 1.62 23.99 19.14
N LEU A 115 1.09 25.15 19.55
CA LEU A 115 1.16 25.63 20.93
C LEU A 115 0.08 25.00 21.83
N PHE A 116 -1.03 24.56 21.22
CA PHE A 116 -2.16 23.96 21.94
C PHE A 116 -2.60 22.66 21.24
N PRO A 117 -1.85 21.54 21.43
CA PRO A 117 -2.23 20.25 20.87
C PRO A 117 -3.61 19.81 21.37
N ARG A 118 -4.45 19.36 20.42
CA ARG A 118 -5.89 19.17 20.59
C ARG A 118 -6.20 18.01 21.55
N CYS A 119 -7.19 18.21 22.40
CA CYS A 119 -7.99 17.16 22.99
C CYS A 119 -9.45 17.48 22.67
N PRO A 120 -10.18 16.69 21.87
CA PRO A 120 -11.60 16.94 21.65
C PRO A 120 -12.34 16.78 22.99
N VAL A 121 -12.90 17.88 23.51
CA VAL A 121 -13.85 17.88 24.64
C VAL A 121 -15.25 17.63 24.08
N LEU A 122 -15.41 16.53 23.36
CA LEU A 122 -16.72 16.08 22.87
C LEU A 122 -16.95 14.70 23.49
N GLU A 123 -18.18 14.44 23.92
CA GLU A 123 -18.52 13.09 24.37
C GLU A 123 -18.43 12.12 23.20
N GLU A 124 -17.98 10.89 23.49
CA GLU A 124 -17.83 9.83 22.49
C GLU A 124 -19.13 9.61 21.69
N ALA A 125 -20.29 9.72 22.35
CA ALA A 125 -21.60 9.59 21.73
C ALA A 125 -21.90 10.68 20.66
N GLU A 126 -21.47 11.92 20.89
CA GLU A 126 -21.65 13.03 19.94
C GLU A 126 -20.77 12.85 18.71
N LEU A 127 -19.57 12.32 18.93
CA LEU A 127 -18.61 12.02 17.87
C LEU A 127 -19.06 10.85 17.01
N GLU A 128 -19.59 9.78 17.61
CA GLU A 128 -20.22 8.67 16.88
C GLU A 128 -21.43 9.14 16.06
N ALA A 129 -22.29 9.99 16.63
CA ALA A 129 -23.43 10.54 15.91
C ALA A 129 -22.99 11.38 14.70
N LEU A 130 -21.91 12.14 14.85
CA LEU A 130 -21.31 12.91 13.75
C LEU A 130 -20.70 12.00 12.68
N CYS A 131 -20.00 10.94 13.06
CA CYS A 131 -19.50 9.92 12.14
C CYS A 131 -20.64 9.29 11.31
N ARG A 132 -21.75 8.87 11.94
CA ARG A 132 -22.91 8.31 11.22
C ARG A 132 -23.57 9.31 10.27
N ARG A 133 -23.59 10.60 10.62
CA ARG A 133 -24.07 11.66 9.73
C ARG A 133 -23.15 11.84 8.52
N LEU A 134 -21.83 11.78 8.72
CA LEU A 134 -20.85 11.83 7.64
C LEU A 134 -20.98 10.60 6.72
N GLU A 135 -21.16 9.40 7.26
CA GLU A 135 -21.43 8.18 6.47
C GLU A 135 -22.67 8.35 5.58
N SER A 136 -23.76 8.88 6.15
CA SER A 136 -25.01 9.13 5.42
C SER A 136 -24.84 10.18 4.33
N TYR A 137 -24.10 11.26 4.62
CA TYR A 137 -23.76 12.30 3.66
C TYR A 137 -22.95 11.75 2.49
N LEU A 138 -21.93 10.93 2.74
CA LEU A 138 -21.11 10.32 1.68
C LEU A 138 -21.92 9.32 0.84
N GLY A 139 -22.81 8.56 1.47
CA GLY A 139 -23.76 7.70 0.77
C GLY A 139 -24.65 8.49 -0.19
N TRP A 140 -25.12 9.67 0.23
CA TRP A 140 -25.94 10.53 -0.62
C TRP A 140 -25.12 11.28 -1.69
N ALA A 141 -23.91 11.72 -1.36
CA ALA A 141 -22.96 12.29 -2.32
C ALA A 141 -22.64 11.30 -3.45
N LEU A 142 -22.60 10.00 -3.15
CA LEU A 142 -22.39 8.95 -4.15
C LEU A 142 -23.54 8.87 -5.15
N GLU A 143 -24.78 9.00 -4.68
CA GLU A 143 -25.98 8.95 -5.53
C GLU A 143 -26.06 10.16 -6.47
N VAL A 144 -25.62 11.34 -6.00
CA VAL A 144 -25.73 12.61 -6.72
C VAL A 144 -24.52 12.87 -7.63
N CYS A 145 -23.30 12.73 -7.12
CA CYS A 145 -22.06 13.05 -7.85
C CYS A 145 -21.57 11.88 -8.71
N GLY A 146 -21.99 10.66 -8.40
CA GLY A 146 -21.50 9.44 -9.01
C GLY A 146 -20.14 8.99 -8.42
N ARG A 147 -19.84 7.70 -8.62
CA ARG A 147 -18.66 7.03 -8.04
C ARG A 147 -17.32 7.67 -8.36
N LYS A 148 -17.07 8.00 -9.63
CA LYS A 148 -15.74 8.43 -10.11
C LYS A 148 -15.37 9.74 -9.45
N VAL A 149 -16.22 10.76 -9.63
CA VAL A 149 -16.06 12.08 -9.04
C VAL A 149 -15.88 12.01 -7.52
N LEU A 150 -16.68 11.20 -6.82
CA LEU A 150 -16.58 11.08 -5.37
C LEU A 150 -15.29 10.39 -4.93
N LEU A 151 -14.90 9.29 -5.57
CA LEU A 151 -13.67 8.58 -5.22
C LEU A 151 -12.43 9.38 -5.58
N ASP A 152 -12.44 10.09 -6.71
CA ASP A 152 -11.34 10.97 -7.11
C ASP A 152 -11.19 12.08 -6.07
N THR A 153 -12.27 12.83 -5.77
CA THR A 153 -12.21 13.94 -4.80
C THR A 153 -11.78 13.50 -3.39
N LEU A 154 -12.17 12.30 -2.95
CA LEU A 154 -11.75 11.76 -1.65
C LEU A 154 -10.32 11.21 -1.70
N PHE A 155 -10.02 10.32 -2.64
CA PHE A 155 -8.83 9.46 -2.64
C PHE A 155 -7.82 9.80 -3.75
N THR A 156 -7.87 11.01 -4.33
CA THR A 156 -6.91 11.56 -5.32
C THR A 156 -5.42 11.35 -4.98
N GLN A 157 -5.07 11.07 -3.72
CA GLN A 157 -3.68 10.85 -3.30
C GLN A 157 -3.15 9.44 -3.58
N ASP A 158 -4.00 8.49 -3.97
CA ASP A 158 -3.57 7.17 -4.41
C ASP A 158 -3.66 7.07 -5.94
N GLN A 159 -3.12 8.06 -6.66
CA GLN A 159 -2.82 7.92 -8.10
C GLN A 159 -1.68 6.91 -8.30
N GLU A 160 -1.98 5.66 -7.97
CA GLU A 160 -1.52 4.44 -8.65
C GLU A 160 -2.36 4.22 -9.94
N GLU A 161 -2.96 5.28 -10.51
CA GLU A 161 -3.59 5.21 -11.84
C GLU A 161 -2.56 4.88 -12.94
N GLU A 162 -1.27 5.15 -12.70
CA GLU A 162 -0.19 4.66 -13.56
C GLU A 162 -0.02 3.14 -13.44
N ASP A 163 -0.17 2.55 -12.25
CA ASP A 163 -0.07 1.10 -12.03
C ASP A 163 -1.33 0.35 -12.51
N GLU A 164 -2.48 1.03 -12.66
CA GLU A 164 -3.68 0.43 -13.25
C GLU A 164 -3.54 0.20 -14.77
N TYR A 165 -2.69 0.99 -15.45
CA TYR A 165 -2.45 0.88 -16.89
C TYR A 165 -1.41 -0.21 -17.24
N PHE A 166 -0.45 -0.46 -16.34
CA PHE A 166 0.64 -1.39 -16.59
C PHE A 166 0.35 -2.76 -15.94
N GLU A 167 0.46 -3.84 -16.71
CA GLU A 167 0.64 -5.14 -16.07
C GLU A 167 2.00 -5.13 -15.36
N ASN A 168 2.03 -5.45 -14.07
CA ASN A 168 3.28 -5.61 -13.36
C ASN A 168 4.13 -6.64 -14.13
N LEU A 169 5.29 -6.22 -14.64
CA LEU A 169 6.21 -7.04 -15.45
C LEU A 169 6.52 -8.37 -14.75
N HIS A 170 6.51 -8.38 -13.42
CA HIS A 170 6.71 -9.59 -12.66
C HIS A 170 5.59 -10.61 -12.81
N GLU A 171 4.34 -10.15 -12.91
CA GLU A 171 3.18 -11.00 -13.13
C GLU A 171 3.14 -11.55 -14.54
N PHE A 172 3.45 -10.72 -15.54
CA PHE A 172 3.57 -11.16 -16.92
C PHE A 172 4.66 -12.25 -17.05
N ARG A 173 5.86 -11.98 -16.51
CA ARG A 173 6.96 -12.96 -16.49
C ARG A 173 6.58 -14.24 -15.74
N ARG A 174 5.90 -14.13 -14.60
CA ARG A 174 5.39 -15.27 -13.83
C ARG A 174 4.40 -16.10 -14.65
N LYS A 175 3.43 -15.47 -15.30
CA LYS A 175 2.43 -16.12 -16.17
C LYS A 175 3.12 -16.83 -17.34
N ALA A 176 4.06 -16.17 -18.02
CA ALA A 176 4.80 -16.73 -19.13
C ALA A 176 5.64 -17.96 -18.72
N LEU A 177 6.40 -17.88 -17.63
CA LEU A 177 7.17 -19.02 -17.11
C LEU A 177 6.26 -20.18 -16.66
N LYS A 178 5.12 -19.86 -16.03
CA LYS A 178 4.11 -20.85 -15.65
C LYS A 178 3.48 -21.53 -16.87
N ALA A 179 3.20 -20.78 -17.95
CA ALA A 179 2.69 -21.34 -19.19
C ALA A 179 3.70 -22.29 -19.86
N ARG A 180 4.98 -21.91 -19.87
CA ARG A 180 6.06 -22.81 -20.35
C ARG A 180 6.13 -24.08 -19.52
N LEU A 181 5.99 -23.98 -18.20
CA LEU A 181 5.95 -25.13 -17.29
C LEU A 181 4.78 -26.06 -17.61
N THR A 182 3.58 -25.51 -17.84
CA THR A 182 2.41 -26.32 -18.20
C THR A 182 2.59 -27.00 -19.56
N CYS A 183 3.14 -26.30 -20.55
CA CYS A 183 3.45 -26.88 -21.87
C CYS A 183 4.45 -28.04 -21.77
N ALA A 184 5.55 -27.87 -21.02
CA ALA A 184 6.54 -28.93 -20.82
C ALA A 184 5.94 -30.14 -20.09
N LYS A 185 5.08 -29.89 -19.09
CA LYS A 185 4.37 -30.95 -18.37
C LYS A 185 3.39 -31.71 -19.28
N GLU A 186 2.71 -31.01 -20.18
CA GLU A 186 1.82 -31.61 -21.18
C GLU A 186 2.59 -32.36 -22.27
N ALA A 187 3.77 -31.90 -22.67
CA ALA A 187 4.66 -32.63 -23.57
C ALA A 187 5.08 -33.97 -22.97
N LEU A 188 5.57 -33.99 -21.73
CA LEU A 188 5.93 -35.24 -21.03
C LEU A 188 4.73 -36.19 -20.89
N ARG A 189 3.54 -35.67 -20.55
CA ARG A 189 2.32 -36.48 -20.50
C ARG A 189 1.94 -37.11 -21.83
N ARG A 190 2.20 -36.43 -22.95
CA ARG A 190 1.95 -36.98 -24.30
C ARG A 190 2.89 -38.14 -24.60
N VAL A 191 4.19 -38.02 -24.30
CA VAL A 191 5.17 -39.10 -24.49
C VAL A 191 4.80 -40.31 -23.63
N LEU A 192 4.45 -40.09 -22.36
CA LEU A 192 4.00 -41.17 -21.46
C LEU A 192 2.72 -41.87 -21.95
N HIS A 193 1.83 -41.18 -22.66
CA HIS A 193 0.64 -41.81 -23.21
C HIS A 193 0.95 -42.68 -24.43
N GLN A 194 1.94 -42.30 -25.25
CA GLN A 194 2.40 -43.12 -26.39
C GLN A 194 3.00 -44.46 -25.95
N HIS A 195 3.43 -44.55 -24.69
CA HIS A 195 3.89 -45.77 -24.05
C HIS A 195 2.80 -46.85 -23.97
N GLU A 196 1.52 -46.47 -23.95
CA GLU A 196 0.37 -47.40 -23.96
C GLU A 196 0.13 -48.01 -25.34
N ASP A 197 0.60 -47.37 -26.42
CA ASP A 197 0.33 -47.74 -27.82
C ASP A 197 1.53 -48.44 -28.50
N ALA A 198 2.67 -48.58 -27.83
CA ALA A 198 3.92 -49.07 -28.43
C ALA A 198 4.16 -50.57 -28.19
N ASP A 199 4.02 -51.38 -29.24
CA ASP A 199 4.17 -52.85 -29.17
C ASP A 199 5.57 -53.40 -29.52
N LYS A 200 6.46 -52.57 -30.09
CA LYS A 200 7.78 -53.01 -30.59
C LYS A 200 8.90 -52.56 -29.65
N LEU A 201 9.82 -53.48 -29.33
CA LEU A 201 10.97 -53.20 -28.45
C LEU A 201 11.85 -52.03 -28.93
N VAL A 202 12.05 -51.91 -30.26
CA VAL A 202 12.82 -50.79 -30.85
C VAL A 202 12.09 -49.46 -30.67
N ALA A 203 10.76 -49.45 -30.85
CA ALA A 203 9.95 -48.26 -30.63
C ALA A 203 9.91 -47.85 -29.15
N LEU A 204 9.93 -48.81 -28.23
CA LEU A 204 10.03 -48.52 -26.80
C LEU A 204 11.38 -47.89 -26.44
N LEU A 205 12.48 -48.33 -27.04
CA LEU A 205 13.80 -47.72 -26.81
C LEU A 205 13.85 -46.27 -27.29
N GLU A 206 13.31 -45.99 -28.48
CA GLU A 206 13.19 -44.63 -29.02
C GLU A 206 12.30 -43.75 -28.12
N LEU A 207 11.19 -44.30 -27.60
CA LEU A 207 10.31 -43.60 -26.66
C LEU A 207 10.98 -43.27 -25.31
N TYR A 208 11.85 -44.14 -24.80
CA TYR A 208 12.60 -43.85 -23.56
C TYR A 208 13.58 -42.68 -23.75
N GLU A 209 14.23 -42.59 -24.91
CA GLU A 209 15.07 -41.43 -25.22
C GLU A 209 14.24 -40.14 -25.30
N GLU A 210 13.06 -40.19 -25.91
CA GLU A 210 12.13 -39.05 -25.97
C GLU A 210 11.55 -38.67 -24.60
N GLU A 211 11.30 -39.65 -23.72
CA GLU A 211 10.85 -39.43 -22.35
C GLU A 211 11.91 -38.70 -21.53
N ASP A 212 13.16 -39.15 -21.62
CA ASP A 212 14.29 -38.54 -20.91
C ASP A 212 14.49 -37.08 -21.35
N GLU A 213 14.40 -36.78 -22.65
CA GLU A 213 14.51 -35.42 -23.17
C GLU A 213 13.36 -34.52 -22.68
N ALA A 214 12.10 -35.00 -22.78
CA ALA A 214 10.93 -34.27 -22.32
C ALA A 214 10.96 -34.04 -20.78
N TYR A 215 11.47 -35.01 -20.02
CA TYR A 215 11.67 -34.89 -18.59
C TYR A 215 12.74 -33.85 -18.27
N TRP A 216 13.87 -33.85 -18.99
CA TRP A 216 14.94 -32.87 -18.82
C TRP A 216 14.41 -31.45 -19.09
N GLU A 217 13.68 -31.24 -20.18
CA GLU A 217 13.05 -29.95 -20.48
C GLU A 217 12.13 -29.48 -19.35
N LEU A 218 11.27 -30.37 -18.83
CA LEU A 218 10.39 -30.06 -17.71
C LEU A 218 11.19 -29.65 -16.46
N VAL A 219 12.25 -30.37 -16.11
CA VAL A 219 13.13 -30.04 -14.98
C VAL A 219 13.79 -28.69 -15.18
N THR A 220 14.25 -28.38 -16.40
CA THR A 220 14.85 -27.07 -16.74
C THR A 220 13.88 -25.94 -16.49
N VAL A 221 12.68 -26.04 -17.08
CA VAL A 221 11.66 -25.00 -17.02
C VAL A 221 11.13 -24.84 -15.59
N ALA A 222 10.92 -25.96 -14.88
CA ALA A 222 10.57 -25.94 -13.47
C ALA A 222 11.64 -25.25 -12.62
N THR A 223 12.91 -25.58 -12.85
CA THR A 223 14.03 -24.96 -12.13
C THR A 223 14.05 -23.45 -12.37
N GLY A 224 13.93 -22.99 -13.63
CA GLY A 224 13.86 -21.57 -13.94
C GLY A 224 12.66 -20.85 -13.30
N PHE A 225 11.48 -21.48 -13.31
CA PHE A 225 10.28 -20.93 -12.66
C PHE A 225 10.44 -20.81 -11.14
N TYR A 226 10.94 -21.85 -10.46
CA TYR A 226 11.13 -21.80 -9.01
C TYR A 226 12.27 -20.86 -8.60
N GLN A 227 13.34 -20.78 -9.38
CA GLN A 227 14.39 -19.77 -9.16
C GLN A 227 13.81 -18.36 -9.21
N TYR A 228 12.96 -18.06 -10.20
CA TYR A 228 12.28 -16.78 -10.31
C TYR A 228 11.37 -16.49 -9.10
N LEU A 229 10.61 -17.48 -8.62
CA LEU A 229 9.76 -17.32 -7.43
C LEU A 229 10.56 -17.12 -6.14
N LEU A 230 11.74 -17.74 -6.04
CA LEU A 230 12.59 -17.66 -4.85
C LEU A 230 13.44 -16.40 -4.80
N GLN A 231 13.66 -15.73 -5.93
CA GLN A 231 14.55 -14.57 -6.02
C GLN A 231 14.16 -13.43 -5.06
N PRO A 232 12.88 -12.99 -4.96
CA PRO A 232 12.52 -11.91 -4.02
C PRO A 232 12.84 -12.23 -2.56
N PHE A 233 12.71 -13.50 -2.15
CA PHE A 233 13.08 -13.92 -0.79
C PHE A 233 14.59 -13.92 -0.57
N ARG A 234 15.37 -14.25 -1.59
CA ARG A 234 16.84 -14.17 -1.53
C ARG A 234 17.28 -12.71 -1.39
N ASP A 235 16.72 -11.83 -2.21
CA ASP A 235 17.02 -10.41 -2.22
C ASP A 235 16.62 -9.76 -0.88
N MET A 236 15.43 -10.06 -0.37
CA MET A 236 14.98 -9.55 0.94
C MET A 236 15.86 -10.04 2.09
N ARG A 237 16.33 -11.29 2.03
CA ARG A 237 17.27 -11.82 3.03
C ARG A 237 18.61 -11.10 2.95
N GLU A 238 19.13 -10.84 1.76
CA GLU A 238 20.37 -10.09 1.54
C GLU A 238 20.24 -8.66 2.07
N LEU A 239 19.18 -7.94 1.71
CA LEU A 239 18.89 -6.60 2.23
C LEU A 239 18.80 -6.56 3.76
N ALA A 240 18.06 -7.51 4.36
CA ALA A 240 17.95 -7.60 5.81
C ALA A 240 19.31 -7.84 6.49
N THR A 241 20.19 -8.65 5.88
CA THR A 241 21.55 -8.85 6.39
C THR A 241 22.40 -7.59 6.28
N LEU A 242 22.27 -6.82 5.19
CA LEU A 242 22.97 -5.55 5.03
C LEU A 242 22.54 -4.53 6.09
N TYR A 243 21.22 -4.34 6.29
CA TYR A 243 20.72 -3.43 7.33
C TYR A 243 21.16 -3.84 8.75
N ARG A 244 21.14 -5.15 9.04
CA ARG A 244 21.62 -5.66 10.33
C ARG A 244 23.10 -5.32 10.54
N LEU A 245 23.93 -5.48 9.51
CA LEU A 245 25.35 -5.14 9.58
C LEU A 245 25.55 -3.63 9.74
N GLU A 246 24.79 -2.81 9.02
CA GLU A 246 24.84 -1.35 9.14
C GLU A 246 24.51 -0.88 10.56
N ILE A 247 23.43 -1.40 11.16
CA ILE A 247 23.07 -1.09 12.56
C ILE A 247 24.17 -1.53 13.53
N LEU A 248 24.74 -2.73 13.34
CA LEU A 248 25.81 -3.24 14.20
C LEU A 248 27.10 -2.42 14.08
N VAL A 249 27.44 -1.96 12.87
CA VAL A 249 28.54 -1.05 12.61
C VAL A 249 28.28 0.30 13.26
N GLY A 250 27.06 0.85 13.12
CA GLY A 250 26.66 2.10 13.78
C GLY A 250 26.77 2.01 15.32
N PHE A 251 26.38 0.88 15.90
CA PHE A 251 26.53 0.62 17.33
C PHE A 251 27.99 0.48 17.76
N SER A 252 28.81 -0.19 16.94
CA SER A 252 30.25 -0.35 17.20
C SER A 252 30.99 0.99 17.09
N PHE A 253 30.59 1.87 16.18
CA PHE A 253 31.13 3.23 16.05
C PHE A 253 30.76 4.12 17.25
N GLN A 254 29.58 3.93 17.86
CA GLN A 254 29.25 4.55 19.15
C GLN A 254 30.07 3.98 20.31
N GLY A 255 30.44 2.69 20.25
CA GLY A 255 31.30 2.03 21.25
C GLY A 255 32.79 2.41 21.18
N PHE A 256 33.30 2.71 19.97
CA PHE A 256 34.66 3.19 19.75
C PHE A 256 34.71 4.72 19.61
N GLY A 257 34.29 5.42 20.68
CA GLY A 257 34.81 6.75 21.02
C GLY A 257 34.70 7.85 19.96
N PHE A 258 33.49 8.33 19.67
CA PHE A 258 33.32 9.77 19.49
C PHE A 258 33.04 10.42 20.83
N SER A 259 34.11 11.05 21.32
CA SER A 259 34.15 11.91 22.49
C SER A 259 32.91 12.80 22.58
N TRP A 260 32.22 12.75 23.73
CA TRP A 260 31.20 13.68 24.22
C TRP A 260 31.65 15.17 24.28
N LYS A 261 32.72 15.55 23.59
CA LYS A 261 33.29 16.90 23.57
C LYS A 261 32.42 17.94 22.86
N ILE A 262 31.41 17.54 22.07
CA ILE A 262 30.49 18.51 21.45
C ILE A 262 29.36 18.93 22.42
N LEU A 263 29.03 18.13 23.44
CA LEU A 263 28.04 18.50 24.45
C LEU A 263 28.61 19.31 25.62
N GLN A 264 29.94 19.32 25.82
CA GLN A 264 30.57 20.12 26.87
C GLN A 264 30.78 21.60 26.46
N SER A 265 30.60 21.96 25.18
CA SER A 265 30.75 23.34 24.71
C SER A 265 29.51 24.21 24.89
N VAL A 266 28.34 23.63 25.24
CA VAL A 266 27.12 24.41 25.49
C VAL A 266 26.88 24.68 26.99
N SER A 267 27.45 23.89 27.90
CA SER A 267 27.20 24.05 29.34
C SER A 267 28.10 25.07 30.06
N ILE A 268 29.02 25.74 29.37
CA ILE A 268 29.93 26.74 29.98
C ILE A 268 29.44 28.19 29.79
N ASN A 269 28.51 28.45 28.87
CA ASN A 269 28.03 29.83 28.62
C ASN A 269 26.84 30.27 29.49
N GLU A 270 26.22 29.38 30.28
CA GLU A 270 25.05 29.73 31.10
C GLU A 270 25.37 29.99 32.59
N VAL A 271 26.64 29.81 33.01
CA VAL A 271 27.06 30.03 34.41
C VAL A 271 27.73 31.41 34.61
N LEU A 272 27.86 32.24 33.56
CA LEU A 272 28.54 33.53 33.65
C LEU A 272 27.72 34.76 33.22
N ASN A 273 26.39 34.68 33.15
CA ASN A 273 25.55 35.85 32.91
C ASN A 273 24.41 35.95 33.93
N ASP A 274 24.62 36.85 34.90
CA ASP A 274 23.60 37.60 35.66
C ASP A 274 22.67 36.78 36.60
N GLY A 275 22.92 36.66 37.91
CA GLY A 275 23.78 37.49 38.73
C GLY A 275 23.17 38.86 39.07
N HIS A 276 21.84 39.01 39.25
CA HIS A 276 21.28 40.10 40.08
C HIS A 276 19.77 39.91 40.35
N LYS A 277 19.40 39.46 41.57
CA LYS A 277 18.53 40.16 42.55
C LYS A 277 18.05 39.23 43.67
N ASN A 278 18.45 39.60 44.88
CA ASN A 278 18.03 39.11 46.19
C ASN A 278 16.52 39.27 46.45
N LEU A 279 15.91 38.36 47.21
CA LEU A 279 15.52 38.61 48.61
C LEU A 279 15.01 37.34 49.30
N ASP A 280 15.59 37.10 50.48
CA ASP A 280 15.35 36.03 51.44
C ASP A 280 13.91 35.98 51.97
N PHE A 281 13.46 34.81 52.44
CA PHE A 281 12.79 34.72 53.76
C PHE A 281 12.85 33.29 54.35
N PHE A 282 13.12 33.25 55.66
CA PHE A 282 13.54 32.15 56.52
C PHE A 282 12.42 31.14 56.91
N SER A 283 12.78 29.84 56.93
CA SER A 283 12.63 28.84 58.02
C SER A 283 11.56 29.02 59.13
N TRP A 284 10.72 27.98 59.37
CA TRP A 284 10.78 26.97 60.48
C TRP A 284 9.39 26.30 60.70
N GLY A 285 9.36 25.04 61.15
CA GLY A 285 8.13 24.46 61.73
C GLY A 285 8.02 22.93 61.71
N LYS A 286 8.60 22.27 62.71
CA LYS A 286 8.32 20.88 63.13
C LYS A 286 7.05 20.82 64.01
N ASN A 287 6.53 19.60 64.16
CA ASN A 287 5.45 19.11 65.05
C ASN A 287 4.04 19.31 64.47
N SER A 288 3.15 18.31 64.41
CA SER A 288 3.03 17.05 65.15
C SER A 288 2.43 15.94 64.30
#